data_AF-A0A1V4IWC0-F1
#
_entry.id   AF-A0A1V4IWC0-F1
#
_cell.length_a   1.000
_cell.length_b   1.000
_cell.length_c   1.000
_cell.angle_alpha   90.00
_cell.angle_beta   90.00
_cell.angle_gamma   90.00
#
_symmetry.space_group_name_H-M   'P 1'
#
loop_
_entity.id
_entity.type
_entity.pdbx_description
1 polymer ?
#
loop_
_entity_poly.entity_id
_entity_poly.type
_entity_poly.pdbx_seq_one_letter_code
_entity_poly.pdbx_strand_id
1 'polypeptide(L)'
;MINLTIGLICQSHKPLEGNYCYYLKELCYQLSGNNYQNQCRYMCEEEYEVMQSFYKKEEILVFSELKNNDSNSDESIINFNDEVSWNIAGESYDEIMKLVQGLYRIPSFNISGVEFIIKSIELNRVYDDVKSNSKVFTA
;
A
#
# COMPACT_ATOMS: atom_id res chain seq x y z
N MET A 1 -6.44 14.84 -1.62
CA MET A 1 -5.75 13.66 -1.04
C MET A 1 -4.90 12.97 -2.11
N ILE A 2 -3.85 12.25 -1.73
CA ILE A 2 -2.98 11.52 -2.65
C ILE A 2 -3.06 10.04 -2.31
N ASN A 3 -3.40 9.23 -3.31
CA ASN A 3 -3.47 7.78 -3.21
C ASN A 3 -2.32 7.17 -4.01
N LEU A 4 -1.68 6.18 -3.41
CA LEU A 4 -0.64 5.35 -3.99
C LEU A 4 -1.15 3.92 -4.02
N THR A 5 -1.25 3.35 -5.20
CA THR A 5 -1.61 1.94 -5.40
C THR A 5 -0.37 1.19 -5.87
N ILE A 6 -0.03 0.12 -5.17
CA ILE A 6 1.14 -0.71 -5.46
C ILE A 6 0.62 -2.07 -5.89
N GLY A 7 0.87 -2.43 -7.15
CA GLY A 7 0.57 -3.77 -7.65
C GLY A 7 1.73 -4.72 -7.33
N LEU A 8 1.41 -5.86 -6.74
CA LEU A 8 2.36 -6.85 -6.24
C LEU A 8 2.06 -8.22 -6.82
N ILE A 9 3.09 -9.04 -6.97
CA ILE A 9 2.95 -10.48 -7.30
C ILE A 9 3.54 -11.29 -6.14
N CYS A 10 2.73 -12.18 -5.56
CA CYS A 10 3.22 -13.12 -4.55
C CYS A 10 4.12 -14.19 -5.19
N GLN A 11 5.34 -14.34 -4.70
CA GLN A 11 6.30 -15.36 -5.16
C GLN A 11 6.52 -16.50 -4.18
N SER A 12 5.80 -16.53 -3.05
CA SER A 12 5.94 -17.60 -2.07
C SER A 12 4.96 -18.74 -2.30
N HIS A 13 5.45 -19.97 -2.20
CA HIS A 13 4.59 -21.16 -2.12
C HIS A 13 3.91 -21.33 -0.76
N LYS A 14 4.25 -20.48 0.22
CA LYS A 14 3.59 -20.41 1.52
C LYS A 14 2.49 -19.34 1.47
N PRO A 15 1.25 -19.64 1.92
CA PRO A 15 0.21 -18.63 2.01
C PRO A 15 0.58 -17.54 3.01
N LEU A 16 0.20 -16.30 2.70
CA LEU A 16 0.24 -15.23 3.69
C LEU A 16 -1.03 -15.30 4.54
N GLU A 17 -0.88 -15.82 5.75
CA GLU A 17 -1.96 -15.91 6.74
C GLU A 17 -2.03 -14.65 7.61
N GLY A 18 -3.21 -14.37 8.19
CA GLY A 18 -3.58 -13.12 8.85
C GLY A 18 -2.58 -12.57 9.89
N ASN A 19 -2.73 -11.28 10.20
CA ASN A 19 -1.84 -10.45 11.05
C ASN A 19 -0.53 -9.98 10.39
N TYR A 20 -0.51 -9.81 9.06
CA TYR A 20 0.65 -9.26 8.36
C TYR A 20 0.71 -7.73 8.33
N CYS A 21 -0.35 -7.03 8.75
CA CYS A 21 -0.46 -5.58 8.72
C CYS A 21 0.63 -4.87 9.53
N TYR A 22 1.14 -5.51 10.59
CA TYR A 22 2.28 -5.01 11.35
C TYR A 22 3.54 -4.89 10.48
N TYR A 23 3.82 -5.88 9.64
CA TYR A 23 4.98 -5.86 8.75
C TYR A 23 4.83 -4.83 7.62
N LEU A 24 3.60 -4.63 7.11
CA LEU A 24 3.32 -3.57 6.14
C LEU A 24 3.55 -2.18 6.76
N LYS A 25 3.15 -1.99 8.02
CA LYS A 25 3.44 -0.76 8.78
C LYS A 25 4.94 -0.50 8.88
N GLU A 26 5.71 -1.51 9.28
CA GLU A 26 7.17 -1.43 9.37
C GLU A 26 7.81 -1.13 8.02
N LEU A 27 7.30 -1.73 6.93
CA LEU A 27 7.77 -1.44 5.58
C LEU A 27 7.52 0.03 5.20
N CYS A 28 6.32 0.57 5.46
CA CYS A 28 6.03 1.99 5.28
C CYS A 28 7.03 2.89 6.02
N TYR A 29 7.42 2.52 7.25
CA TYR A 29 8.39 3.28 8.03
C TYR A 29 9.81 3.22 7.46
N GLN A 30 10.24 2.04 7.03
CA GLN A 30 11.55 1.86 6.41
C GLN A 30 11.66 2.68 5.12
N LEU A 31 10.60 2.68 4.30
CA LEU A 31 10.57 3.39 3.03
C LEU A 31 10.46 4.90 3.19
N SER A 32 9.77 5.39 4.21
CA SER A 32 9.64 6.83 4.50
C SER A 32 10.86 7.42 5.25
N GLY A 33 11.85 6.59 5.61
CA GLY A 33 13.13 7.04 6.16
C GLY A 33 13.12 7.32 7.67
N ASN A 34 12.42 6.50 8.45
CA ASN A 34 12.45 6.48 9.94
C ASN A 34 11.98 7.75 10.69
N ASN A 35 11.61 8.84 10.01
CA ASN A 35 11.16 10.08 10.65
C ASN A 35 9.73 10.01 11.22
N TYR A 36 9.01 8.91 11.01
CA TYR A 36 7.56 8.82 11.22
C TYR A 36 7.11 7.63 12.05
N GLN A 37 7.94 7.13 12.99
CA GLN A 37 7.67 5.93 13.81
C GLN A 37 6.26 5.84 14.43
N ASN A 38 5.51 6.95 14.54
CA ASN A 38 4.16 6.99 15.10
C ASN A 38 3.04 7.48 14.15
N GLN A 39 3.27 7.62 12.84
CA GLN A 39 2.35 8.38 11.96
C GLN A 39 1.85 7.62 10.73
N CYS A 40 2.15 6.32 10.61
CA CYS A 40 1.47 5.41 9.67
C CYS A 40 0.43 4.58 10.43
N ARG A 41 -0.81 4.56 9.93
CA ARG A 41 -1.89 3.77 10.52
C ARG A 41 -2.46 2.77 9.53
N TYR A 42 -2.56 1.53 9.99
CA TYR A 42 -3.34 0.50 9.31
C TYR A 42 -4.82 0.75 9.57
N MET A 43 -5.63 0.61 8.51
CA MET A 43 -7.10 0.59 8.58
C MET A 43 -7.59 -0.66 7.87
N CYS A 44 -8.65 -1.29 8.39
CA CYS A 44 -9.37 -2.28 7.60
C CYS A 44 -10.04 -1.60 6.40
N GLU A 45 -10.42 -2.36 5.36
CA GLU A 45 -10.87 -1.79 4.10
C GLU A 45 -12.06 -0.84 4.24
N GLU A 46 -13.07 -1.23 5.03
CA GLU A 46 -14.24 -0.38 5.32
C GLU A 46 -13.84 0.95 5.96
N GLU A 47 -12.89 0.92 6.90
CA GLU A 47 -12.36 2.14 7.54
C GLU A 47 -11.48 2.94 6.57
N TYR A 48 -10.74 2.28 5.68
CA TYR A 48 -9.89 2.92 4.68
C TYR A 48 -10.73 3.71 3.67
N GLU A 49 -11.81 3.13 3.13
CA GLU A 49 -12.73 3.80 2.21
C GLU A 49 -13.43 5.00 2.88
N VAL A 50 -13.85 4.85 4.13
CA VAL A 50 -14.50 5.93 4.90
C VAL A 50 -13.50 7.05 5.22
N MET A 51 -12.30 6.72 5.70
CA MET A 51 -11.29 7.70 6.09
C MET A 51 -10.64 8.41 4.91
N GLN A 52 -10.61 7.78 3.73
CA GLN A 52 -10.31 8.48 2.48
C GLN A 52 -11.21 9.70 2.28
N SER A 53 -12.44 9.66 2.78
CA SER A 53 -13.40 10.77 2.70
C SER A 53 -13.31 11.76 3.88
N PHE A 54 -12.68 11.37 5.01
CA PHE A 54 -12.72 12.12 6.28
C PHE A 54 -11.39 12.11 7.04
N TYR A 55 -10.27 12.29 6.33
CA TYR A 55 -8.93 12.23 6.89
C TYR A 55 -8.77 13.10 8.15
N LYS A 56 -8.25 12.52 9.24
CA LYS A 56 -7.95 13.26 10.48
C LYS A 56 -6.52 13.76 10.45
N LYS A 57 -6.37 15.06 10.72
CA LYS A 57 -5.12 15.86 10.67
C LYS A 57 -3.92 15.36 11.50
N GLU A 58 -4.08 14.29 12.29
CA GLU A 58 -3.03 13.75 13.16
C GLU A 58 -2.27 12.56 12.55
N GLU A 59 -2.79 11.95 11.48
CA GLU A 59 -2.13 10.85 10.75
C GLU A 59 -1.44 11.41 9.50
N ILE A 60 -0.26 10.90 9.14
CA ILE A 60 0.44 11.34 7.90
C ILE A 60 0.15 10.38 6.76
N LEU A 61 -0.01 9.08 7.07
CA LEU A 61 -0.29 8.03 6.10
C LEU A 61 -1.29 7.02 6.67
N VAL A 62 -2.27 6.63 5.86
CA VAL A 62 -3.15 5.48 6.12
C VAL A 62 -2.96 4.45 5.01
N PHE A 63 -3.10 3.17 5.32
CA PHE A 63 -2.94 2.10 4.32
C PHE A 63 -3.93 0.95 4.53
N SER A 64 -4.25 0.27 3.43
CA SER A 64 -5.17 -0.86 3.35
C SER A 64 -4.51 -2.20 3.69
N GLU A 65 -5.33 -3.25 3.77
CA GLU A 65 -4.88 -4.63 3.62
C GLU A 65 -4.36 -4.90 2.19
N LEU A 66 -3.70 -6.05 2.01
CA LEU A 66 -3.40 -6.54 0.67
C LEU A 66 -4.66 -7.15 0.09
N LYS A 67 -5.10 -6.64 -1.06
CA LYS A 67 -6.32 -7.09 -1.73
C LYS A 67 -5.97 -7.98 -2.90
N ASN A 68 -6.56 -9.17 -2.94
CA ASN A 68 -6.46 -10.03 -4.12
C ASN A 68 -7.20 -9.39 -5.29
N ASN A 69 -6.53 -9.28 -6.44
CA ASN A 69 -7.16 -8.72 -7.63
C ASN A 69 -8.10 -9.74 -8.29
N ASP A 70 -7.95 -11.03 -7.97
CA ASP A 70 -8.84 -12.09 -8.45
C ASP A 70 -10.08 -12.25 -7.57
N SER A 71 -11.25 -11.96 -8.11
CA SER A 71 -12.55 -12.03 -7.42
C SER A 71 -13.02 -13.45 -7.03
N ASN A 72 -12.22 -14.47 -7.31
CA ASN A 72 -12.56 -15.88 -7.07
C ASN A 72 -11.74 -16.54 -5.96
N SER A 73 -10.74 -15.84 -5.39
CA SER A 73 -9.98 -16.33 -4.26
C SER A 73 -10.71 -16.06 -2.95
N ASP A 74 -10.52 -16.91 -1.95
CA ASP A 74 -10.85 -16.58 -0.56
C ASP A 74 -10.07 -15.31 -0.18
N GLU A 75 -10.77 -14.18 0.00
CA GLU A 75 -10.17 -12.85 0.22
C GLU A 75 -9.22 -12.82 1.43
N SER A 76 -9.32 -13.81 2.32
CA SER A 76 -8.52 -13.92 3.54
C SER A 76 -7.13 -14.55 3.35
N ILE A 77 -6.84 -15.17 2.19
CA ILE A 77 -5.57 -15.90 1.96
C ILE A 77 -4.94 -15.47 0.63
N ILE A 78 -3.68 -15.03 0.69
CA ILE A 78 -2.87 -14.72 -0.50
C ILE A 78 -1.95 -15.90 -0.81
N ASN A 79 -2.05 -16.42 -2.03
CA ASN A 79 -1.34 -17.59 -2.53
C ASN A 79 -0.24 -17.23 -3.53
N PHE A 80 0.54 -18.24 -3.93
CA PHE A 80 1.57 -18.12 -4.96
C PHE A 80 0.99 -17.64 -6.29
N ASN A 81 1.67 -16.71 -6.96
CA ASN A 81 1.26 -16.04 -8.20
C ASN A 81 0.01 -15.16 -8.11
N ASP A 82 -0.59 -15.00 -6.92
CA ASP A 82 -1.67 -14.05 -6.77
C ASP A 82 -1.16 -12.63 -7.05
N GLU A 83 -1.92 -11.91 -7.86
CA GLU A 83 -1.72 -10.48 -8.06
C GLU A 83 -2.53 -9.74 -7.01
N VAL A 84 -1.84 -8.98 -6.18
CA VAL A 84 -2.48 -8.23 -5.09
C VAL A 84 -2.19 -6.74 -5.23
N SER A 85 -3.08 -5.93 -4.67
CA SER A 85 -2.91 -4.48 -4.59
C SER A 85 -2.75 -4.05 -3.14
N TRP A 86 -1.87 -3.09 -2.91
CA TRP A 86 -1.69 -2.41 -1.63
C TRP A 86 -1.92 -0.91 -1.81
N ASN A 87 -2.85 -0.34 -1.06
CA ASN A 87 -3.22 1.06 -1.19
C ASN A 87 -2.73 1.87 0.02
N ILE A 88 -2.15 3.02 -0.24
CA ILE A 88 -1.66 3.97 0.76
C ILE A 88 -2.20 5.35 0.41
N ALA A 89 -2.76 6.06 1.39
CA ALA A 89 -3.29 7.41 1.22
C ALA A 89 -2.63 8.38 2.21
N GLY A 90 -2.45 9.62 1.77
CA GLY A 90 -1.93 10.70 2.61
C GLY A 90 -2.17 12.09 2.01
N GLU A 91 -1.98 13.12 2.82
CA GLU A 91 -2.13 14.53 2.38
C GLU A 91 -0.83 15.12 1.83
N SER A 92 0.32 14.66 2.32
CA SER A 92 1.63 15.21 1.93
C SER A 92 2.19 14.50 0.70
N TYR A 93 2.31 15.25 -0.40
CA TYR A 93 2.94 14.75 -1.63
C TYR A 93 4.39 14.33 -1.39
N ASP A 94 5.12 15.10 -0.59
CA ASP A 94 6.52 14.82 -0.32
C ASP A 94 6.69 13.50 0.45
N GLU A 95 5.76 13.17 1.35
CA GLU A 95 5.80 11.90 2.09
C GLU A 95 5.47 10.70 1.20
N ILE A 96 4.41 10.80 0.40
CA ILE A 96 4.08 9.75 -0.56
C ILE A 96 5.23 9.57 -1.56
N MET A 97 5.89 10.65 -1.99
CA MET A 97 7.03 10.56 -2.90
C MET A 97 8.26 9.90 -2.27
N LYS A 98 8.51 10.05 -0.96
CA LYS A 98 9.55 9.28 -0.28
C LYS A 98 9.27 7.78 -0.32
N LEU A 99 8.01 7.37 -0.08
CA LEU A 99 7.61 5.96 -0.21
C LEU A 99 7.85 5.45 -1.63
N VAL A 100 7.40 6.19 -2.64
CA VAL A 100 7.60 5.86 -4.06
C VAL A 100 9.10 5.68 -4.35
N GLN A 101 9.94 6.63 -3.94
CA GLN A 101 11.39 6.54 -4.14
C GLN A 101 12.02 5.36 -3.40
N GLY A 102 11.53 5.02 -2.21
CA GLY A 102 11.93 3.82 -1.48
C GLY A 102 11.59 2.55 -2.26
N LEU A 103 10.34 2.44 -2.74
CA LEU A 103 9.84 1.29 -3.50
C LEU A 103 10.64 1.06 -4.79
N TYR A 104 11.02 2.12 -5.50
CA TYR A 104 11.89 2.00 -6.67
C TYR A 104 13.28 1.41 -6.40
N ARG A 105 13.76 1.49 -5.15
CA ARG A 105 15.07 0.96 -4.77
C ARG A 105 14.99 -0.51 -4.33
N ILE A 106 13.79 -1.05 -4.14
CA ILE A 106 13.57 -2.42 -3.68
C ILE A 106 12.66 -3.18 -4.66
N PRO A 107 13.20 -3.99 -5.58
CA PRO A 107 12.38 -4.69 -6.59
C PRO A 107 11.43 -5.73 -5.97
N SER A 108 11.75 -6.22 -4.77
CA SER A 108 10.91 -7.11 -3.97
C SER A 108 11.05 -6.80 -2.47
N PHE A 109 10.09 -7.27 -1.68
CA PHE A 109 10.15 -7.22 -0.22
C PHE A 109 9.50 -8.45 0.40
N ASN A 110 9.84 -8.71 1.67
CA ASN A 110 9.33 -9.85 2.42
C ASN A 110 8.37 -9.40 3.51
N ILE A 111 7.19 -10.03 3.58
CA ILE A 111 6.18 -9.83 4.61
C ILE A 111 5.90 -11.18 5.25
N SER A 112 6.23 -11.35 6.53
CA SER A 112 5.97 -12.60 7.28
C SER A 112 6.52 -13.88 6.62
N GLY A 113 7.66 -13.79 5.92
CA GLY A 113 8.27 -14.90 5.19
C GLY A 113 7.70 -15.11 3.78
N VAL A 114 6.80 -14.25 3.31
CA VAL A 114 6.25 -14.26 1.94
C VAL A 114 6.92 -13.16 1.12
N GLU A 115 7.52 -13.52 -0.01
CA GLU A 115 8.13 -12.57 -0.93
C GLU A 115 7.10 -12.00 -1.92
N PHE A 116 7.13 -10.68 -2.07
CA PHE A 116 6.34 -9.93 -3.04
C PHE A 116 7.25 -9.19 -4.00
N ILE A 117 6.99 -9.33 -5.30
CA ILE A 117 7.62 -8.53 -6.35
C ILE A 117 6.74 -7.32 -6.66
N ILE A 118 7.36 -6.14 -6.81
CA ILE A 118 6.66 -4.94 -7.23
C ILE A 118 6.42 -5.00 -8.74
N LYS A 119 5.15 -5.03 -9.15
CA LYS A 119 4.72 -5.02 -10.55
C LYS A 119 4.45 -3.61 -11.08
N SER A 120 3.83 -2.77 -10.25
CA SER A 120 3.46 -1.41 -10.64
C SER A 120 3.35 -0.49 -9.44
N ILE A 121 3.58 0.80 -9.68
CA ILE A 121 3.39 1.85 -8.68
C ILE A 121 2.58 2.96 -9.35
N GLU A 122 1.35 3.18 -8.88
CA GLU A 122 0.42 4.15 -9.45
C GLU A 122 0.10 5.25 -8.46
N LEU A 123 0.29 6.49 -8.88
CA LEU A 123 0.00 7.66 -8.06
C LEU A 123 -1.23 8.38 -8.60
N ASN A 124 -2.27 8.47 -7.76
CA ASN A 124 -3.54 9.09 -8.07
C ASN A 124 -3.75 10.29 -7.15
N ARG A 125 -3.85 11.49 -7.73
CA ARG A 125 -4.26 12.68 -6.97
C ARG A 125 -5.79 12.79 -7.03
N VAL A 126 -6.42 12.69 -5.86
CA VAL A 126 -7.84 12.98 -5.68
C VAL A 126 -7.95 14.47 -5.34
N TYR A 127 -8.32 15.28 -6.34
CA TYR A 127 -8.76 16.65 -6.13
C TYR A 127 -10.29 16.64 -6.03
N ASP A 128 -10.84 17.36 -5.05
CA ASP A 128 -12.28 17.37 -4.75
C ASP A 128 -13.18 17.95 -5.85
N ASP A 129 -12.63 18.36 -6.99
CA ASP A 129 -13.44 18.69 -8.17
C ASP A 129 -12.69 18.38 -9.47
N VAL A 130 -13.25 17.44 -10.23
CA VAL A 130 -13.13 17.24 -11.69
C VAL A 130 -11.72 16.94 -12.25
N LYS A 131 -11.55 15.66 -12.64
CA LYS A 131 -10.42 14.97 -13.34
C LYS A 131 -9.32 14.44 -12.43
N SER A 132 -9.38 13.13 -12.18
CA SER A 132 -8.25 12.31 -11.76
C SER A 132 -7.14 12.40 -12.81
N ASN A 133 -5.97 12.88 -12.41
CA ASN A 133 -4.75 12.69 -13.18
C ASN A 133 -4.00 11.53 -12.53
N SER A 134 -4.13 10.34 -13.11
CA SER A 134 -3.31 9.18 -12.75
C SER A 134 -1.93 9.30 -13.41
N LYS A 135 -0.88 9.07 -12.62
CA LYS A 135 0.46 8.80 -13.16
C LYS A 135 0.81 7.37 -12.83
N VAL A 136 0.78 6.53 -13.86
CA VAL A 136 1.28 5.15 -13.78
C VAL A 136 2.79 5.21 -13.94
N PHE A 137 3.49 4.52 -13.07
CA PHE A 137 4.90 4.28 -13.26
C PHE A 137 5.18 2.78 -13.31
N THR A 138 5.95 2.37 -14.32
CA THR A 138 6.42 1.00 -14.51
C THR A 138 7.82 0.88 -13.90
N ALA A 139 7.99 -0.13 -13.05
CA ALA A 139 9.28 -0.49 -12.46
C ALA A 139 10.15 -1.28 -13.46
#